data_AF-A0A3B9R8I8-F1
#
_entry.id   AF-A0A3B9R8I8-F1
#
_cell.length_a   1.000
_cell.length_b   1.000
_cell.length_c   1.000
_cell.angle_alpha   90.00
_cell.angle_beta   90.00
_cell.angle_gamma   90.00
#
_symmetry.space_group_name_H-M   'P 1'
#
loop_
_entity.id
_entity.type
_entity.pdbx_description
1 polymer ?
#
loop_
_entity_poly.entity_id
_entity_poly.type
_entity_poly.pdbx_seq_one_letter_code
_entity_poly.pdbx_strand_id
1 'polypeptide(L)' 'MTESDLNILLSELRAEPEETEWLEFKENNGQELGEYISALSNAACLHNKDYAYLVFGINDNNHRIVGTNFNLNQKI' A
#
# COMPACT_ATOMS: atom_id res chain seq x y z
N MET A 1 8.01 -9.69 11.90
CA MET A 1 7.86 -8.25 12.16
C MET A 1 7.05 -8.07 13.42
N THR A 2 7.51 -7.20 14.30
CA THR A 2 6.77 -6.70 15.45
C THR A 2 5.86 -5.55 15.03
N GLU A 3 4.95 -5.14 15.90
CA GLU A 3 4.13 -3.94 15.68
C GLU A 3 4.99 -2.68 15.51
N SER A 4 6.08 -2.57 16.28
CA SER A 4 7.05 -1.49 16.15
C SER A 4 7.71 -1.48 14.78
N ASP A 5 8.12 -2.64 14.24
CA ASP A 5 8.72 -2.73 12.90
C ASP A 5 7.73 -2.28 11.83
N LEU A 6 6.45 -2.62 11.98
CA LEU A 6 5.41 -2.22 11.03
C LEU A 6 5.14 -0.71 11.07
N ASN A 7 5.15 -0.11 12.26
CA ASN A 7 4.99 1.34 12.41
C ASN A 7 6.16 2.12 11.81
N ILE A 8 7.38 1.60 11.94
CA ILE A 8 8.58 2.18 11.31
C ILE A 8 8.42 2.11 9.78
N LEU A 9 8.12 0.92 9.25
CA LEU A 9 7.91 0.72 7.81
C LEU A 9 6.80 1.64 7.28
N LEU A 10 5.66 1.75 7.96
CA LEU A 10 4.58 2.63 7.54
C LEU A 10 5.01 4.11 7.51
N SER A 11 5.83 4.53 8.46
CA SER A 11 6.38 5.88 8.47
C SER A 11 7.33 6.12 7.29
N GLU A 12 8.13 5.13 6.92
CA GLU A 12 9.03 5.18 5.76
C GLU A 12 8.23 5.27 4.46
N LEU A 13 7.24 4.40 4.26
CA LEU A 13 6.39 4.41 3.06
C LEU A 13 5.65 5.74 2.90
N ARG A 14 5.12 6.33 3.98
CA ARG A 14 4.42 7.63 3.89
C ARG A 14 5.33 8.81 3.56
N ALA A 15 6.65 8.66 3.74
CA ALA A 15 7.64 9.66 3.37
C ALA A 15 8.10 9.55 1.91
N GLU A 16 7.72 8.48 1.20
CA GLU A 16 7.95 8.36 -0.24
C GLU A 16 7.14 9.42 -1.00
N PRO A 17 7.58 9.81 -2.21
CA PRO A 17 6.80 10.68 -3.10
C PRO A 17 5.47 10.02 -3.51
N GLU A 18 4.49 10.86 -3.88
CA GLU A 18 3.18 10.40 -4.39
C GLU A 18 3.31 9.52 -5.65
N GLU A 19 4.28 9.81 -6.53
CA GLU A 19 4.47 9.06 -7.77
C GLU A 19 5.51 7.92 -7.60
N THR A 20 5.15 6.87 -6.87
CA THR A 20 5.96 5.65 -6.77
C THR A 20 5.22 4.40 -7.27
N GLU A 21 5.65 3.82 -8.38
CA GLU A 21 4.91 2.74 -9.06
C GLU A 21 4.84 1.40 -8.28
N TRP A 22 5.68 1.22 -7.26
CA TRP A 22 5.74 0.00 -6.43
C TRP A 22 5.05 0.17 -5.06
N LEU A 23 4.48 1.35 -4.78
CA LEU A 23 3.78 1.68 -3.55
C LEU A 23 2.44 2.35 -3.90
N GLU A 24 1.35 1.76 -3.41
CA GLU A 24 0.00 2.27 -3.65
C GLU A 24 -0.69 2.56 -2.31
N PHE A 25 -1.27 3.76 -2.17
CA PHE A 25 -2.13 4.13 -1.06
C PHE A 25 -3.61 4.06 -1.46
N LYS A 26 -4.43 3.44 -0.60
CA LYS A 26 -5.89 3.43 -0.78
C LYS A 26 -6.59 3.73 0.52
N GLU A 27 -7.73 4.41 0.45
CA GLU A 27 -8.55 4.61 1.66
C GLU A 27 -9.36 3.35 1.98
N ASN A 28 -10.14 2.83 1.04
CA ASN A 28 -11.10 1.73 1.29
C ASN A 28 -11.36 0.77 0.11
N ASN A 29 -11.01 1.12 -1.13
CA ASN A 29 -11.40 0.32 -2.29
C ASN A 29 -10.40 -0.84 -2.53
N GLY A 30 -10.89 -2.07 -2.53
CA GLY A 30 -10.11 -3.27 -2.88
C GLY A 30 -10.70 -4.05 -4.06
N GLN A 31 -11.36 -3.38 -5.01
CA GLN A 31 -11.69 -4.02 -6.29
C GLN A 31 -10.39 -4.32 -7.06
N GLU A 32 -10.38 -5.42 -7.82
CA GLU A 32 -9.27 -5.81 -8.72
C GLU A 32 -7.90 -6.01 -8.05
N LEU A 33 -7.85 -6.42 -6.78
CA LEU A 33 -6.59 -6.63 -6.04
C LEU A 33 -5.57 -7.51 -6.75
N GLY A 34 -6.02 -8.54 -7.46
CA GLY A 34 -5.11 -9.43 -8.19
C GLY A 34 -4.32 -8.70 -9.28
N GLU A 35 -4.97 -7.80 -10.02
CA GLU A 35 -4.32 -7.01 -11.06
C GLU A 35 -3.34 -6.01 -10.44
N TYR A 36 -3.76 -5.28 -9.40
CA TYR A 36 -2.90 -4.35 -8.68
C TYR A 36 -1.67 -5.03 -8.08
N ILE A 37 -1.84 -6.17 -7.40
CA ILE A 37 -0.72 -6.93 -6.83
C ILE A 37 0.25 -7.35 -7.93
N SER A 38 -0.25 -7.81 -9.08
CA SER A 38 0.61 -8.18 -10.20
C SER A 38 1.37 -6.99 -10.78
N ALA A 39 0.71 -5.85 -10.97
CA ALA A 39 1.32 -4.63 -11.47
C ALA A 39 2.40 -4.10 -10.51
N LEU A 40 2.08 -4.01 -9.22
CA LEU A 40 2.98 -3.59 -8.15
C LEU A 40 4.22 -4.49 -8.05
N SER A 41 4.04 -5.81 -8.15
CA SER A 41 5.15 -6.76 -8.11
C SER A 41 6.11 -6.57 -9.29
N ASN A 42 5.57 -6.31 -10.49
CA ASN A 42 6.39 -6.00 -11.66
C ASN A 42 7.14 -4.67 -11.49
N ALA A 43 6.47 -3.66 -10.94
CA ALA A 43 7.08 -2.36 -10.66
C ALA A 43 8.23 -2.49 -9.64
N ALA A 44 8.04 -3.22 -8.53
CA ALA A 44 9.11 -3.46 -7.57
C ALA A 44 10.33 -4.11 -8.22
N CYS A 45 10.12 -5.09 -9.10
CA CYS A 45 11.20 -5.72 -9.86
C CYS A 45 11.92 -4.71 -10.77
N LEU A 46 11.17 -3.86 -11.49
CA LEU A 46 11.74 -2.82 -12.36
C LEU A 46 12.57 -1.79 -11.58
N HIS A 47 12.12 -1.45 -10.37
CA HIS A 47 12.76 -0.47 -9.48
C HIS A 47 13.81 -1.08 -8.53
N ASN A 48 14.18 -2.36 -8.70
CA ASN A 48 15.10 -3.09 -7.82
C ASN A 48 14.73 -3.02 -6.33
N LYS A 49 13.43 -3.14 -6.03
CA LYS A 49 12.90 -3.25 -4.67
C LYS A 49 12.59 -4.72 -4.37
N ASP A 50 12.88 -5.14 -3.14
CA ASP A 50 12.57 -6.51 -2.67
C ASP A 50 11.07 -6.74 -2.54
N TYR A 51 10.29 -5.67 -2.32
CA TYR A 51 8.86 -5.72 -2.07
C TYR A 51 8.12 -4.55 -2.74
N ALA A 52 6.85 -4.80 -3.05
CA ALA A 52 5.88 -3.77 -3.36
C ALA A 52 4.85 -3.68 -2.21
N TYR A 53 4.21 -2.52 -2.06
CA TYR A 53 3.28 -2.30 -0.95
C TYR A 53 1.96 -1.74 -1.45
N LEU A 54 0.88 -2.28 -0.90
CA LEU A 54 -0.47 -1.71 -1.00
C LEU A 54 -0.95 -1.44 0.42
N VAL A 55 -1.16 -0.18 0.76
CA VAL A 55 -1.49 0.24 2.12
C VAL A 55 -2.88 0.86 2.16
N PHE A 56 -3.77 0.24 2.95
CA PHE A 56 -5.12 0.73 3.16
C PHE A 56 -5.22 1.73 4.31
N GLY A 57 -6.18 2.64 4.22
CA GLY A 57 -6.48 3.67 5.20
C GLY A 57 -5.58 4.89 5.15
N ILE A 58 -4.93 5.12 3.99
CA ILE A 58 -4.12 6.31 3.72
C ILE A 58 -4.78 7.10 2.57
N ASN A 59 -4.87 8.43 2.73
CA ASN A 59 -5.29 9.30 1.64
C ASN A 59 -4.15 9.48 0.65
N ASP A 60 -4.44 9.24 -0.63
CA ASP A 60 -3.45 9.20 -1.71
C ASP A 60 -2.76 10.55 -1.95
N ASN A 61 -3.49 11.67 -1.81
CA ASN A 61 -2.98 13.02 -2.14
C ASN A 61 -2.24 13.73 -0.99
N ASN A 62 -2.17 13.15 0.20
CA ASN A 62 -1.52 13.82 1.34
C ASN A 62 -0.89 12.85 2.34
N HIS A 63 -0.93 11.55 2.05
CA HIS A 63 -0.40 10.47 2.87
C HIS A 63 -0.85 10.51 4.34
N ARG A 64 -2.02 11.10 4.63
CA ARG A 64 -2.59 11.12 5.98
C ARG A 64 -3.28 9.80 6.26
N ILE A 65 -3.12 9.35 7.50
CA ILE A 65 -3.86 8.20 8.02
C ILE A 65 -5.32 8.64 8.21
N VAL A 66 -6.22 8.03 7.46
CA VAL A 66 -7.67 8.22 7.53
C VAL A 66 -8.39 7.00 8.11
N GLY A 67 -7.69 5.86 8.20
CA GLY A 67 -8.27 4.59 8.60
C GLY A 67 -9.04 3.92 7.47
N THR A 68 -9.39 2.66 7.64
CA THR A 68 -10.10 1.89 6.61
C THR A 68 -11.18 1.03 7.24
N ASN A 69 -12.29 0.90 6.52
CA ASN A 69 -13.34 -0.08 6.78
C ASN A 69 -13.25 -1.25 5.79
N PHE A 70 -12.21 -1.29 4.96
CA PHE A 70 -11.98 -2.37 4.01
C PHE A 70 -11.79 -3.69 4.77
N ASN A 71 -12.55 -4.70 4.35
CA ASN A 71 -12.51 -6.03 4.94
C ASN A 71 -12.26 -7.07 3.85
N LEU A 72 -11.05 -7.65 3.84
CA LEU A 72 -10.69 -8.72 2.90
C LEU A 72 -11.57 -9.98 3.03
N ASN A 73 -12.18 -10.20 4.19
CA ASN A 73 -13.00 -11.37 4.48
C ASN A 73 -14.49 -11.12 4.28
N GLN A 74 -14.88 -9.98 3.69
CA GLN A 74 -16.27 -9.70 3.40
C GLN A 74 -16.76 -10.67 2.32
N LYS A 75 -17.54 -11.67 2.73
CA LYS A 75 -18.19 -12.61 1.82
C LYS A 75 -19.18 -11.82 0.94
N ILE A 76 -19.04 -11.98 -0.37
CA ILE A 76 -19.99 -11.49 -1.39
C ILE A 76 -21.36 -12.15 -1.16
#